data_AF-A0A9X3YGZ0-F1
#
_entry.id   AF-A0A9X3YGZ0-F1
#
_cell.length_a   1.000
_cell.length_b   1.000
_cell.length_c   1.000
_cell.angle_alpha   90.00
_cell.angle_beta   90.00
_cell.angle_gamma   90.00
#
_symmetry.space_group_name_H-M   'P 1'
#
loop_
_entity.id
_entity.type
_entity.pdbx_description
1 polymer ?
#
loop_
_entity_poly.entity_id
_entity_poly.type
_entity_poly.pdbx_seq_one_letter_code
_entity_poly.pdbx_strand_id
1 'polypeptide(L)'
;PKKINHALRVAERLATEDILSNGRVGLAVGRGNTTLALHAFEVDPAETKAQQMEGIEVIRRALSNDIFSFVGEHYKIPPRSLTPKHVTLPYPPMMMATASPQSIAAAAHMGIGAMMGGGYNGFASVQRSAELYDKE
;
A
#
# COMPACT_ATOMS: atom_id res chain seq x y z
N PRO A 1 -7.97 4.99 2.35
CA PRO A 1 -9.40 4.95 1.95
C PRO A 1 -9.62 5.66 0.61
N LYS A 2 -10.45 5.09 -0.27
CA LYS A 2 -10.60 5.59 -1.65
C LYS A 2 -11.18 7.00 -1.75
N LYS A 3 -12.04 7.39 -0.79
CA LYS A 3 -12.66 8.73 -0.71
C LYS A 3 -11.65 9.83 -0.33
N ILE A 4 -10.56 9.48 0.34
CA ILE A 4 -9.49 10.42 0.72
C ILE A 4 -8.41 10.44 -0.35
N ASN A 5 -7.82 9.26 -0.61
CA ASN A 5 -6.78 9.06 -1.60
C ASN A 5 -7.15 7.84 -2.44
N HIS A 6 -7.66 8.08 -3.64
CA HIS A 6 -7.99 7.01 -4.57
C HIS A 6 -6.72 6.28 -5.01
N ALA A 7 -6.65 4.96 -4.84
CA ALA A 7 -5.46 4.14 -5.13
C ALA A 7 -4.84 4.42 -6.51
N LEU A 8 -5.66 4.55 -7.55
CA LEU A 8 -5.16 4.85 -8.90
C LEU A 8 -4.46 6.22 -9.01
N ARG A 9 -4.94 7.24 -8.29
CA ARG A 9 -4.28 8.55 -8.22
C ARG A 9 -2.97 8.49 -7.45
N VAL A 10 -2.91 7.64 -6.43
CA VAL A 10 -1.66 7.38 -5.69
C VAL A 10 -0.63 6.72 -6.61
N ALA A 11 -1.03 5.71 -7.40
CA ALA A 11 -0.13 5.07 -8.37
C ALA A 11 0.39 6.04 -9.44
N GLU A 12 -0.48 6.88 -9.99
CA GLU A 12 -0.12 7.91 -10.99
C GLU A 12 0.89 8.92 -10.41
N ARG A 13 0.65 9.41 -9.19
CA ARG A 13 1.57 10.31 -8.48
C ARG A 13 2.90 9.61 -8.17
N LEU A 14 2.87 8.37 -7.69
CA LEU A 14 4.09 7.62 -7.42
C LEU A 14 4.93 7.44 -8.69
N ALA A 15 4.33 7.08 -9.81
CA ALA A 15 5.03 6.97 -11.09
C ALA A 15 5.62 8.32 -11.54
N THR A 16 4.90 9.42 -11.30
CA THR A 16 5.37 10.77 -11.61
C THR A 16 6.58 11.14 -10.75
N GLU A 17 6.50 10.93 -9.43
CA GLU A 17 7.61 11.18 -8.50
C GLU A 17 8.80 10.27 -8.79
N ASP A 18 8.57 9.05 -9.24
CA ASP A 18 9.64 8.14 -9.66
C ASP A 18 10.43 8.68 -10.84
N ILE A 19 9.74 9.21 -11.86
CA ILE A 19 10.36 9.88 -13.00
C ILE A 19 11.12 11.13 -12.54
N LEU A 20 10.46 12.03 -11.79
CA LEU A 20 11.05 13.30 -11.36
C LEU A 20 12.27 13.10 -10.45
N SER A 21 12.25 12.06 -9.63
CA SER A 21 13.34 11.74 -8.71
C SER A 21 14.43 10.85 -9.33
N ASN A 22 14.25 10.38 -10.57
CA ASN A 22 15.09 9.40 -11.24
C ASN A 22 15.26 8.11 -10.41
N GLY A 23 14.13 7.51 -10.04
CA GLY A 23 14.09 6.20 -9.37
C GLY A 23 14.39 6.20 -7.88
N ARG A 24 14.21 7.34 -7.19
CA ARG A 24 14.57 7.48 -5.75
C ARG A 24 13.36 7.45 -4.81
N VAL A 25 12.15 7.34 -5.34
CA VAL A 25 10.93 7.32 -4.52
C VAL A 25 10.59 5.90 -4.06
N GLY A 26 9.98 5.79 -2.89
CA GLY A 26 9.30 4.59 -2.42
C GLY A 26 7.95 4.97 -1.82
N LEU A 27 7.02 4.02 -1.74
CA LEU A 27 5.70 4.21 -1.17
C LEU A 27 5.55 3.44 0.14
N ALA A 28 5.30 4.15 1.23
CA ALA A 28 4.84 3.56 2.49
C ALA A 28 3.33 3.80 2.66
N VAL A 29 2.57 2.74 2.89
CA VAL A 29 1.10 2.79 3.04
C VAL A 29 0.70 2.57 4.49
N GLY A 30 -0.03 3.53 5.06
CA GLY A 30 -0.67 3.41 6.37
C GLY A 30 -2.18 3.21 6.28
N ARG A 31 -2.75 2.63 7.34
CA ARG A 31 -4.21 2.58 7.52
C ARG A 31 -4.71 3.94 8.02
N GLY A 32 -5.71 4.51 7.35
CA GLY A 32 -6.39 5.69 7.89
C GLY A 32 -7.11 5.33 9.20
N ASN A 33 -6.72 5.95 10.31
CA ASN A 33 -7.22 5.64 11.66
C ASN A 33 -7.66 6.87 12.46
N THR A 34 -7.35 8.08 11.99
CA THR A 34 -7.73 9.33 12.65
C THR A 34 -9.20 9.64 12.38
N THR A 35 -10.07 9.40 13.35
CA THR A 35 -11.54 9.55 13.22
C THR A 35 -11.97 10.90 12.66
N LEU A 36 -11.36 12.01 13.12
CA LEU A 36 -11.65 13.36 12.59
C LEU A 36 -11.40 13.47 11.09
N ALA A 37 -10.27 12.93 10.61
CA ALA A 37 -9.96 12.92 9.19
C ALA A 37 -10.89 11.98 8.41
N LEU A 38 -11.22 10.81 8.97
CA LEU A 38 -12.13 9.86 8.31
C LEU A 38 -13.55 10.43 8.14
N HIS A 39 -14.07 11.08 9.17
CA HIS A 39 -15.40 11.71 9.14
C HIS A 39 -15.48 12.84 8.11
N ALA A 40 -14.43 13.65 7.97
CA ALA A 40 -14.39 14.74 6.98
C ALA A 40 -14.55 14.26 5.52
N PHE A 41 -14.23 13.00 5.25
CA PHE A 41 -14.38 12.37 3.92
C PHE A 41 -15.41 11.24 3.91
N GLU A 42 -16.28 11.18 4.93
CA GLU A 42 -17.37 10.21 5.05
C GLU A 42 -16.88 8.76 4.88
N VAL A 43 -15.75 8.43 5.52
CA VAL A 43 -15.19 7.07 5.52
C VAL A 43 -15.61 6.37 6.80
N ASP A 44 -16.26 5.21 6.65
CA ASP A 44 -16.51 4.31 7.76
C ASP A 44 -15.18 3.72 8.26
N PRO A 45 -14.80 3.89 9.54
CA PRO A 45 -13.62 3.28 10.13
C PRO A 45 -13.55 1.75 9.94
N ALA A 46 -14.70 1.05 9.91
CA ALA A 46 -14.77 -0.40 9.76
C ALA A 46 -14.26 -0.88 8.40
N GLU A 47 -14.44 -0.07 7.35
CA GLU A 47 -14.01 -0.41 5.98
C GLU A 47 -12.54 -0.10 5.71
N THR A 48 -11.88 0.71 6.55
CA THR A 48 -10.54 1.26 6.25
C THR A 48 -9.48 0.20 5.98
N LYS A 49 -9.54 -0.94 6.68
CA LYS A 49 -8.61 -2.06 6.50
C LYS A 49 -8.82 -2.74 5.15
N ALA A 50 -10.07 -3.11 4.82
CA ALA A 50 -10.38 -3.76 3.55
C ALA A 50 -10.07 -2.84 2.35
N GLN A 51 -10.42 -1.54 2.46
CA GLN A 51 -10.06 -0.54 1.45
C GLN A 51 -8.54 -0.35 1.30
N GLN A 52 -7.76 -0.46 2.37
CA GLN A 52 -6.30 -0.38 2.30
C GLN A 52 -5.73 -1.59 1.54
N MET A 53 -6.18 -2.80 1.88
CA MET A 53 -5.70 -4.04 1.25
C MET A 53 -5.99 -4.06 -0.26
N GLU A 54 -7.23 -3.76 -0.67
CA GLU A 54 -7.54 -3.65 -2.10
C GLU A 54 -6.77 -2.51 -2.76
N GLY A 55 -6.61 -1.37 -2.06
CA GLY A 55 -5.89 -0.21 -2.60
C GLY A 55 -4.43 -0.51 -2.92
N ILE A 56 -3.74 -1.26 -2.05
CA ILE A 56 -2.35 -1.70 -2.28
C ILE A 56 -2.28 -2.58 -3.52
N GLU A 57 -3.19 -3.56 -3.65
CA GLU A 57 -3.22 -4.46 -4.81
C GLU A 57 -3.55 -3.72 -6.11
N VAL A 58 -4.45 -2.74 -6.07
CA VAL A 58 -4.73 -1.85 -7.21
C VAL A 58 -3.48 -1.09 -7.64
N ILE A 59 -2.73 -0.50 -6.69
CA ILE A 59 -1.49 0.23 -6.99
C ILE A 59 -0.47 -0.72 -7.62
N ARG A 60 -0.25 -1.88 -7.01
CA ARG A 60 0.71 -2.88 -7.49
C ARG A 60 0.37 -3.35 -8.91
N ARG A 61 -0.89 -3.69 -9.18
CA ARG A 61 -1.33 -4.10 -10.53
C ARG A 61 -1.23 -2.98 -11.55
N ALA A 62 -1.56 -1.75 -11.17
CA ALA A 62 -1.46 -0.60 -12.07
C ALA A 62 -0.02 -0.31 -12.50
N LEU A 63 0.94 -0.50 -11.60
CA LEU A 63 2.37 -0.28 -11.87
C LEU A 63 3.01 -1.47 -12.58
N SER A 64 2.56 -2.70 -12.32
CA SER A 64 3.21 -3.92 -12.83
C SER A 64 2.75 -4.36 -14.22
N ASN A 65 1.54 -3.96 -14.64
CA ASN A 65 0.95 -4.41 -15.90
C ASN A 65 0.78 -3.24 -16.86
N ASP A 66 0.93 -3.51 -18.16
CA ASP A 66 0.71 -2.45 -19.15
C ASP A 66 -0.77 -2.06 -19.23
N ILE A 67 -1.66 -3.05 -19.28
CA ILE A 67 -3.11 -2.87 -19.13
C ILE A 67 -3.56 -3.72 -17.94
N PHE A 68 -4.34 -3.12 -17.04
CA PHE A 68 -4.94 -3.83 -15.92
C PHE A 68 -6.41 -3.46 -15.73
N SER A 69 -7.14 -4.33 -15.05
CA SER A 69 -8.48 -4.09 -14.53
C SER A 69 -8.57 -4.60 -13.10
N PHE A 70 -9.57 -4.14 -12.36
CA PHE A 70 -9.78 -4.57 -10.98
C PHE A 70 -11.26 -4.54 -10.63
N VAL A 71 -11.76 -5.64 -10.07
CA VAL A 71 -13.13 -5.72 -9.54
C VAL A 71 -13.04 -6.34 -8.15
N GLY A 72 -13.12 -5.49 -7.14
CA GLY A 72 -13.22 -5.85 -5.74
C GLY A 72 -14.48 -5.25 -5.10
N GLU A 73 -14.54 -5.36 -3.79
CA GLU A 73 -15.60 -4.81 -2.96
C GLU A 73 -15.59 -3.28 -2.99
N HIS A 74 -14.40 -2.69 -2.92
CA HIS A 74 -14.26 -1.23 -2.83
C HIS A 74 -13.82 -0.58 -4.15
N TYR A 75 -13.09 -1.28 -5.01
CA TYR A 75 -12.64 -0.74 -6.30
C TYR A 75 -13.27 -1.47 -7.49
N LYS A 76 -13.76 -0.69 -8.46
CA LYS A 76 -14.20 -1.18 -9.78
C LYS A 76 -13.53 -0.33 -10.84
N ILE A 77 -12.53 -0.90 -11.49
CA ILE A 77 -11.65 -0.23 -12.44
C ILE A 77 -11.72 -1.01 -13.76
N PRO A 78 -12.33 -0.42 -14.82
CA PRO A 78 -12.33 -1.04 -16.14
C PRO A 78 -10.90 -1.04 -16.74
N PRO A 79 -10.64 -1.91 -17.74
CA PRO A 79 -9.32 -2.04 -18.37
C PRO A 79 -8.70 -0.69 -18.73
N ARG A 80 -7.49 -0.45 -18.25
CA ARG A 80 -6.74 0.79 -18.49
C ARG A 80 -5.25 0.61 -18.26
N SER A 81 -4.48 1.52 -18.83
CA SER A 81 -3.05 1.66 -18.58
C SER A 81 -2.80 2.78 -17.57
N LEU A 82 -1.80 2.62 -16.71
CA LEU A 82 -1.31 3.71 -15.87
C LEU A 82 -0.41 4.64 -16.70
N THR A 83 -0.66 5.95 -16.60
CA THR A 83 0.16 7.01 -17.18
C THR A 83 0.47 8.03 -16.08
N PRO A 84 1.71 8.52 -15.95
CA PRO A 84 2.91 8.12 -16.70
C PRO A 84 3.45 6.73 -16.29
N LYS A 85 4.42 6.20 -17.05
CA LYS A 85 5.14 4.97 -16.70
C LYS A 85 6.36 5.32 -15.84
N HIS A 86 6.48 4.62 -14.72
CA HIS A 86 7.63 4.74 -13.81
C HIS A 86 8.93 4.24 -14.49
N VAL A 87 10.08 4.61 -13.94
CA VAL A 87 11.42 4.19 -14.40
C VAL A 87 11.99 3.03 -13.57
N THR A 88 11.57 2.90 -12.31
CA THR A 88 12.05 1.85 -11.41
C THR A 88 11.35 0.52 -11.67
N LEU A 89 12.11 -0.52 -12.01
CA LEU A 89 11.59 -1.88 -12.24
C LEU A 89 11.73 -2.78 -11.00
N PRO A 90 10.77 -3.68 -10.73
CA PRO A 90 9.50 -3.88 -11.46
C PRO A 90 8.46 -2.78 -11.21
N TYR A 91 8.58 -2.06 -10.10
CA TYR A 91 7.86 -0.83 -9.73
C TYR A 91 8.59 -0.20 -8.53
N PRO A 92 8.35 1.08 -8.19
CA PRO A 92 9.00 1.71 -7.03
C PRO A 92 8.75 0.95 -5.72
N PRO A 93 9.74 0.79 -4.82
CA PRO A 93 9.59 -0.03 -3.61
C PRO A 93 8.37 0.34 -2.78
N MET A 94 7.61 -0.67 -2.37
CA MET A 94 6.39 -0.51 -1.57
C MET A 94 6.56 -1.15 -0.19
N MET A 95 5.98 -0.51 0.81
CA MET A 95 5.90 -1.05 2.17
C MET A 95 4.59 -0.67 2.85
N MET A 96 4.16 -1.48 3.81
CA MET A 96 2.96 -1.26 4.60
C MET A 96 3.33 -1.04 6.07
N ALA A 97 2.72 -0.04 6.71
CA ALA A 97 2.80 0.10 8.15
C ALA A 97 2.07 -1.07 8.83
N THR A 98 2.79 -1.84 9.65
CA THR A 98 2.27 -3.01 10.34
C THR A 98 2.33 -2.80 11.86
N ALA A 99 1.25 -3.20 12.52
CA ALA A 99 1.06 -3.03 13.97
C ALA A 99 0.61 -4.32 14.67
N SER A 100 0.34 -5.38 13.90
CA SER A 100 -0.05 -6.69 14.43
C SER A 100 0.58 -7.82 13.60
N PRO A 101 0.71 -9.04 14.17
CA PRO A 101 1.15 -10.22 13.43
C PRO A 101 0.40 -10.43 12.10
N GLN A 102 -0.91 -10.24 12.10
CA GLN A 102 -1.73 -10.39 10.90
C GLN A 102 -1.40 -9.37 9.82
N SER A 103 -1.05 -8.12 10.20
CA SER A 103 -0.62 -7.11 9.24
C SER A 103 0.78 -7.40 8.67
N ILE A 104 1.65 -8.04 9.47
CA ILE A 104 2.98 -8.49 9.01
C ILE A 104 2.82 -9.60 7.97
N ALA A 105 2.06 -10.65 8.30
CA ALA A 105 1.76 -11.73 7.37
C ALA A 105 1.08 -11.23 6.08
N ALA A 106 0.17 -10.27 6.19
CA ALA A 106 -0.44 -9.64 5.02
C ALA A 106 0.58 -8.92 4.12
N ALA A 107 1.55 -8.21 4.69
CA ALA A 107 2.62 -7.57 3.92
C ALA A 107 3.49 -8.62 3.21
N ALA A 108 3.87 -9.67 3.92
CA ALA A 108 4.67 -10.79 3.41
C ALA A 108 3.98 -11.49 2.23
N HIS A 109 2.71 -11.89 2.39
CA HIS A 109 1.91 -12.49 1.32
C HIS A 109 1.75 -11.59 0.07
N MET A 110 1.79 -10.26 0.24
CA MET A 110 1.76 -9.31 -0.87
C MET A 110 3.13 -9.09 -1.52
N GLY A 111 4.21 -9.60 -0.91
CA GLY A 111 5.58 -9.40 -1.36
C GLY A 111 6.08 -7.97 -1.20
N ILE A 112 5.57 -7.22 -0.21
CA ILE A 112 5.95 -5.82 0.06
C ILE A 112 6.53 -5.65 1.46
N GLY A 113 7.40 -4.66 1.65
CA GLY A 113 8.08 -4.47 2.93
C GLY A 113 7.12 -4.24 4.11
N ALA A 114 7.43 -4.79 5.27
CA ALA A 114 6.73 -4.50 6.53
C ALA A 114 7.45 -3.38 7.30
N MET A 115 6.77 -2.24 7.49
CA MET A 115 7.28 -1.13 8.27
C MET A 115 6.69 -1.17 9.69
N MET A 116 7.55 -1.44 10.68
CA MET A 116 7.12 -1.58 12.06
C MET A 116 7.57 -0.42 12.94
N GLY A 117 6.66 0.03 13.82
CA GLY A 117 6.97 1.00 14.86
C GLY A 117 7.62 0.41 16.13
N GLY A 118 8.02 -0.86 16.13
CA GLY A 118 8.29 -1.63 17.36
C GLY A 118 9.64 -1.42 18.04
N GLY A 119 10.47 -0.45 17.64
CA GLY A 119 11.81 -0.25 18.22
C GLY A 119 11.80 -0.03 19.74
N TYR A 120 10.75 0.62 20.26
CA TYR A 120 10.57 0.84 21.70
C TYR A 120 10.06 -0.40 22.47
N ASN A 121 9.61 -1.45 21.78
CA ASN A 121 9.19 -2.71 22.40
C ASN A 121 10.36 -3.68 22.65
N GLY A 122 11.60 -3.26 22.34
CA GLY A 122 12.82 -4.04 22.52
C GLY A 122 13.15 -4.99 21.36
N PHE A 123 14.43 -5.38 21.26
CA PHE A 123 14.97 -6.17 20.15
C PHE A 123 14.26 -7.52 19.95
N ALA A 124 13.85 -8.19 21.02
CA ALA A 124 13.10 -9.45 20.92
C ALA A 124 11.72 -9.29 20.25
N SER A 125 11.09 -8.11 20.36
CA SER A 125 9.86 -7.84 19.61
C SER A 125 10.13 -7.69 18.12
N VAL A 126 11.22 -7.00 17.76
CA VAL A 126 11.61 -6.80 16.36
C VAL A 126 11.99 -8.12 15.70
N GLN A 127 12.79 -8.95 16.39
CA GLN A 127 13.20 -10.27 15.90
C GLN A 127 11.99 -11.16 15.60
N ARG A 128 11.04 -11.32 16.54
CA ARG A 128 9.85 -12.15 16.33
C ARG A 128 9.02 -11.72 15.13
N SER A 129 8.96 -10.43 14.86
CA SER A 129 8.24 -9.90 13.72
C SER A 129 8.96 -10.13 12.39
N ALA A 130 10.30 -10.05 12.38
CA ALA A 130 11.09 -10.43 11.20
C ALA A 130 10.92 -11.93 10.90
N GLU A 131 11.04 -12.78 11.92
CA GLU A 131 10.81 -14.24 11.79
C GLU A 131 9.40 -14.56 11.27
N LEU A 132 8.39 -13.80 11.71
CA LEU A 132 7.03 -13.96 11.19
C LEU A 132 6.91 -13.54 9.72
N TYR A 133 7.56 -12.45 9.32
CA TYR A 133 7.54 -12.00 7.93
C TYR A 133 8.22 -13.02 7.01
N ASP A 134 9.36 -13.57 7.42
CA ASP A 134 10.15 -14.52 6.61
C ASP A 134 9.48 -15.90 6.48
N LYS A 135 8.49 -16.22 7.32
CA LYS A 135 7.79 -17.50 7.33
C LYS A 135 6.63 -17.58 6.34
N GLU A 136 6.02 -16.44 6.03
CA GLU A 136 4.79 -16.31 5.21
C GLU A 136 5.13 -16.07 3.73
#